data_AF-A0A8S2PMB8-F1
#
_entry.id   AF-A0A8S2PMB8-F1
#
_cell.length_a   1.000
_cell.length_b   1.000
_cell.length_c   1.000
_cell.angle_alpha   90.00
_cell.angle_beta   90.00
_cell.angle_gamma   90.00
#
_symmetry.space_group_name_H-M   'P 1'
#
loop_
_entity.id
_entity.type
_entity.pdbx_description
1 polymer ?
#
loop_
_entity_poly.entity_id
_entity_poly.type
_entity_poly.pdbx_seq_one_letter_code
_entity_poly.pdbx_strand_id
1 'polypeptide(L)'
;MSTYLAFRTKLKLPSKALFILPDGSILDRYLLINHLTRLLDSLGYNPLHYSGHSFRIGAATSAARARVPTYLIKLLGRWSTESYRRYFAVSPSCVIEALRKIITSKRS
;
A
#
# COMPACT_ATOMS: atom_id res chain seq x y z
N MET A 1 2.35 9.58 -13.60
CA MET A 1 3.80 9.26 -13.55
C MET A 1 4.60 9.98 -14.65
N SER A 2 4.15 9.93 -15.92
CA SER A 2 4.86 10.56 -17.05
C SER A 2 5.15 12.06 -16.87
N THR A 3 4.18 12.82 -16.34
CA THR A 3 4.31 14.27 -16.07
C THR A 3 5.38 14.60 -15.03
N TYR A 4 5.45 13.85 -13.94
CA TYR A 4 6.46 14.05 -12.90
C TYR A 4 7.87 13.72 -13.41
N LEU A 5 8.03 12.61 -14.15
CA LEU A 5 9.33 12.25 -14.73
C LEU A 5 9.82 13.30 -15.72
N ALA A 6 8.94 13.84 -16.56
CA ALA A 6 9.28 14.92 -17.48
C ALA A 6 9.73 16.20 -16.73
N PHE A 7 9.06 16.56 -15.64
CA PHE A 7 9.47 17.67 -14.77
C PHE A 7 10.84 17.40 -14.12
N ARG A 8 11.05 16.21 -13.56
CA ARG A 8 12.31 15.81 -12.93
C ARG A 8 13.49 15.85 -13.91
N THR A 9 13.31 15.36 -15.13
CA THR A 9 14.38 15.39 -16.16
C THR A 9 14.78 16.82 -16.52
N LYS A 10 13.84 17.77 -16.52
CA LYS A 10 14.14 19.20 -16.76
C LYS A 10 15.02 19.82 -15.68
N LEU A 11 14.95 19.35 -14.44
CA LEU A 11 15.73 19.87 -13.32
C LEU A 11 17.23 19.50 -13.40
N LYS A 12 17.65 18.62 -14.34
CA LYS A 12 19.05 18.23 -14.59
C LYS A 12 19.86 17.88 -13.33
N LEU A 13 19.20 17.38 -12.29
CA LEU A 13 19.86 17.09 -11.02
C LEU A 13 20.73 15.83 -11.14
N PRO A 14 21.97 15.83 -10.61
CA PRO A 14 22.85 14.65 -10.60
C PRO A 14 22.38 13.56 -9.59
N SER A 15 21.26 13.79 -8.90
CA SER A 15 20.82 12.97 -7.77
C SER A 15 20.27 11.60 -8.19
N LYS A 16 20.72 10.55 -7.49
CA LYS A 16 20.17 9.20 -7.56
C LYS A 16 18.74 9.07 -7.01
N ALA A 17 18.22 10.09 -6.32
CA ALA A 17 16.89 10.05 -5.71
C ALA A 17 15.77 10.23 -6.76
N LEU A 18 14.81 9.31 -6.79
CA LEU A 18 13.68 9.36 -7.73
C LEU A 18 12.70 10.50 -7.41
N PHE A 19 12.47 10.78 -6.13
CA PHE A 19 11.54 11.80 -5.66
C PHE A 19 12.27 13.04 -5.16
N ILE A 20 11.96 14.18 -5.79
CA ILE A 20 12.53 15.49 -5.51
C ILE A 20 11.40 16.51 -5.38
N LEU A 21 11.60 17.50 -4.52
CA LEU A 21 10.69 18.63 -4.35
C LEU A 21 10.98 19.70 -5.41
N PRO A 22 10.05 20.66 -5.62
CA PRO A 22 10.22 21.73 -6.61
C PRO A 22 11.46 22.60 -6.38
N ASP A 23 11.93 22.71 -5.14
CA ASP A 23 13.16 23.42 -4.75
C ASP A 23 14.45 22.63 -5.02
N GLY A 24 14.34 21.41 -5.57
CA GLY A 24 15.45 20.52 -5.88
C GLY A 24 15.92 19.65 -4.71
N SER A 25 15.35 19.80 -3.51
CA SER A 25 15.66 18.96 -2.36
C SER A 25 15.09 17.54 -2.52
N ILE A 26 15.69 16.57 -1.80
CA ILE A 26 15.24 15.17 -1.83
C ILE A 26 13.99 15.03 -0.96
N LEU A 27 12.97 14.35 -1.46
CA LEU A 27 11.81 14.01 -0.64
C LEU A 27 12.21 12.95 0.39
N ASP A 28 12.33 13.34 1.65
CA ASP A 28 12.56 12.43 2.75
C ASP A 28 11.25 11.81 3.30
N ARG A 29 11.42 10.83 4.19
CA ARG A 29 10.30 10.15 4.85
C ARG A 29 9.46 11.11 5.69
N TYR A 30 10.09 12.00 6.45
CA TYR A 30 9.40 12.89 7.38
C TYR A 30 8.47 13.85 6.62
N LEU A 31 8.98 14.48 5.56
CA LEU A 31 8.23 15.39 4.70
C LEU A 31 7.05 14.70 4.04
N LEU A 32 7.25 13.48 3.53
CA LEU A 32 6.16 12.69 2.94
C LEU A 32 5.06 12.41 3.97
N ILE A 33 5.42 11.91 5.15
CA ILE A 33 4.44 11.59 6.20
C ILE A 33 3.73 12.86 6.67
N ASN A 34 4.46 13.93 6.96
CA ASN A 34 3.87 15.21 7.37
C ASN A 34 2.92 15.78 6.32
N HIS A 35 3.25 15.67 5.03
CA HIS A 35 2.36 16.08 3.95
C HIS A 35 1.07 15.25 3.93
N LEU A 36 1.17 13.92 4.04
CA LEU A 36 0.01 13.03 4.07
C LEU A 36 -0.87 13.29 5.31
N THR A 37 -0.24 13.49 6.46
CA THR A 37 -0.93 13.78 7.72
C THR A 37 -1.72 15.08 7.65
N ARG A 38 -1.15 16.15 7.06
CA ARG A 38 -1.88 17.41 6.82
C ARG A 38 -3.06 17.25 5.87
N LEU A 39 -2.92 16.43 4.83
CA LEU A 39 -4.04 16.11 3.94
C LEU A 39 -5.15 15.36 4.68
N LEU A 40 -4.81 14.39 5.52
CA LEU A 40 -5.79 13.66 6.33
C LEU A 40 -6.55 14.59 7.28
N ASP A 41 -5.84 15.51 7.94
CA ASP A 41 -6.42 16.54 8.80
C ASP A 41 -7.44 17.41 8.04
N SER A 42 -7.05 17.87 6.85
CA SER A 42 -7.94 18.68 5.98
C SER A 42 -9.20 17.93 5.51
N LEU A 43 -9.18 16.60 5.54
CA LEU A 43 -10.31 15.74 5.20
C LEU A 43 -11.12 15.32 6.44
N GLY A 44 -10.78 15.83 7.63
CA GLY A 44 -11.47 15.53 8.89
C GLY A 44 -11.04 14.24 9.57
N TYR A 45 -9.95 13.60 9.13
CA TYR A 45 -9.38 12.43 9.81
C TYR A 45 -8.36 12.86 10.85
N ASN A 46 -8.36 12.25 12.03
CA ASN A 46 -7.36 12.52 13.06
C ASN A 46 -5.95 12.06 12.60
N PRO A 47 -5.01 13.00 12.36
CA PRO A 47 -3.60 12.74 12.06
C PRO A 47 -2.91 11.67 12.89
N LEU A 48 -3.17 11.65 14.20
CA LEU A 48 -2.45 10.84 15.18
C LEU A 48 -2.72 9.34 15.02
N HIS A 49 -3.78 8.98 14.31
CA HIS A 49 -4.15 7.59 14.06
C HIS A 49 -3.44 6.99 12.84
N TYR A 50 -2.72 7.80 12.05
CA TYR A 50 -2.11 7.37 10.81
C TYR A 50 -0.60 7.58 10.82
N SER A 51 0.12 6.54 10.37
CA SER A 51 1.56 6.58 10.17
C SER A 51 1.91 6.00 8.80
N GLY A 52 3.17 6.11 8.40
CA GLY A 52 3.66 5.42 7.20
C GLY A 52 3.39 3.91 7.22
N HIS A 53 3.32 3.30 8.41
CA HIS A 53 2.94 1.90 8.54
C HIS A 53 1.46 1.68 8.20
N SER A 54 0.56 2.56 8.65
CA SER A 54 -0.88 2.51 8.36
C SER A 54 -1.15 2.48 6.86
N PHE A 55 -0.42 3.27 6.06
CA PHE A 55 -0.54 3.23 4.59
C PHE A 55 -0.10 1.89 3.99
N ARG A 56 0.95 1.26 4.52
CA ARG A 56 1.38 -0.08 4.08
C ARG A 56 0.34 -1.15 4.41
N ILE A 57 -0.30 -1.05 5.58
CA ILE A 57 -1.43 -1.92 5.94
C ILE A 57 -2.57 -1.72 4.95
N GLY A 58 -2.95 -0.46 4.69
CA GLY A 58 -4.01 -0.14 3.73
C GLY A 58 -3.75 -0.69 2.33
N ALA A 59 -2.51 -0.56 1.82
CA ALA A 59 -2.12 -1.14 0.54
C ALA A 59 -2.24 -2.68 0.53
N ALA A 60 -1.82 -3.33 1.61
CA ALA A 60 -1.96 -4.78 1.79
C ALA A 60 -3.42 -5.22 1.75
N THR A 61 -4.27 -4.55 2.53
CA THR A 61 -5.70 -4.82 2.62
C THR A 61 -6.40 -4.56 1.29
N SER A 62 -6.05 -3.50 0.57
CA SER A 62 -6.60 -3.22 -0.77
C SER A 62 -6.21 -4.30 -1.78
N ALA A 63 -4.96 -4.76 -1.78
CA ALA A 63 -4.52 -5.87 -2.64
C ALA A 63 -5.25 -7.18 -2.28
N ALA A 64 -5.46 -7.45 -1.00
CA ALA A 64 -6.23 -8.59 -0.52
C ALA A 64 -7.67 -8.55 -1.03
N ARG A 65 -8.33 -7.39 -0.93
CA ARG A 65 -9.70 -7.17 -1.44
C ARG A 65 -9.78 -7.32 -2.95
N ALA A 66 -8.71 -6.94 -3.67
CA ALA A 66 -8.56 -7.18 -5.10
C ALA A 66 -8.22 -8.64 -5.46
N ARG A 67 -8.28 -9.57 -4.48
CA ARG A 67 -7.99 -11.00 -4.64
C ARG A 67 -6.58 -11.29 -5.16
N VAL A 68 -5.63 -10.39 -4.91
CA VAL A 68 -4.21 -10.65 -5.20
C VAL A 68 -3.75 -11.78 -4.29
N PRO A 69 -3.11 -12.84 -4.83
CA PRO A 69 -2.58 -13.92 -4.03
C PRO A 69 -1.69 -13.44 -2.89
N THR A 70 -1.90 -14.01 -1.70
CA THR A 70 -1.24 -13.60 -0.47
C THR A 70 0.30 -13.64 -0.54
N TYR A 71 0.86 -14.62 -1.26
CA TYR A 71 2.31 -14.72 -1.48
C TYR A 71 2.86 -13.54 -2.30
N LEU A 72 2.09 -13.02 -3.27
CA LEU A 72 2.46 -11.82 -4.03
C LEU A 72 2.38 -10.58 -3.16
N ILE A 73 1.36 -10.46 -2.31
CA ILE A 73 1.26 -9.33 -1.37
C ILE A 73 2.46 -9.38 -0.40
N LYS A 74 2.85 -10.58 0.06
CA LYS A 74 4.07 -10.77 0.87
C LYS A 74 5.34 -10.32 0.16
N LEU A 75 5.49 -10.71 -1.10
CA LEU A 75 6.62 -10.34 -1.94
C LEU A 75 6.67 -8.81 -2.16
N LEU A 76 5.54 -8.22 -2.57
CA LEU A 76 5.40 -6.78 -2.81
C LEU A 76 5.64 -5.96 -1.53
N GLY A 77 5.14 -6.46 -0.40
CA GLY A 77 5.29 -5.85 0.91
C GLY A 77 6.66 -6.07 1.55
N ARG A 78 7.54 -6.90 0.96
CA ARG A 78 8.84 -7.30 1.53
C ARG A 78 8.74 -7.77 2.99
N TRP A 79 7.69 -8.51 3.33
CA TRP A 79 7.57 -9.07 4.67
C TRP A 79 8.37 -10.36 4.79
N SER A 80 9.32 -10.39 5.70
CA SER A 80 10.07 -11.60 6.04
C SER A 80 9.22 -12.58 6.85
N THR A 81 8.37 -12.05 7.74
CA THR A 81 7.51 -12.84 8.63
C THR A 81 6.06 -12.90 8.16
N GLU A 82 5.29 -13.82 8.72
CA GLU A 82 3.84 -13.94 8.52
C GLU A 82 3.02 -12.82 9.20
N SER A 83 3.67 -11.69 9.57
CA SER A 83 3.03 -10.53 10.19
C SER A 83 1.85 -9.99 9.37
N TYR A 84 1.91 -10.18 8.05
CA TYR A 84 0.85 -9.82 7.12
C TYR A 84 -0.47 -10.57 7.33
N ARG A 85 -0.44 -11.78 7.91
CA ARG A 85 -1.65 -12.61 8.11
C ARG A 85 -2.69 -11.90 8.96
N ARG A 86 -2.26 -11.03 9.88
CA ARG A 86 -3.15 -10.19 10.69
C ARG A 86 -4.00 -9.22 9.87
N TYR A 87 -3.63 -8.92 8.63
CA TYR A 87 -4.37 -8.01 7.76
C TYR A 87 -5.46 -8.70 6.92
N PHE A 88 -5.46 -10.04 6.91
CA PHE A 88 -6.45 -10.85 6.20
C PHE A 88 -7.42 -11.45 7.22
N ALA A 89 -8.39 -10.65 7.66
CA ALA A 89 -9.54 -11.23 8.36
C ALA A 89 -10.31 -12.08 7.34
N VAL A 90 -10.17 -13.40 7.42
CA VAL A 90 -10.99 -14.31 6.61
C VAL A 90 -12.41 -14.21 7.13
N SER A 91 -13.29 -13.57 6.36
CA SER A 91 -14.70 -13.49 6.73
C SER A 91 -15.34 -14.88 6.68
N PRO A 92 -16.31 -15.19 7.56
CA PRO A 92 -17.05 -16.45 7.51
C PRO A 92 -17.65 -16.74 6.13
N SER A 93 -18.06 -15.69 5.40
CA SER A 93 -18.56 -15.78 4.03
C SER A 93 -17.54 -16.36 3.03
N CYS A 94 -16.25 -16.01 3.17
CA CYS A 94 -15.19 -16.56 2.32
C CYS A 94 -15.02 -18.07 2.54
N VAL A 95 -15.15 -18.53 3.80
CA VAL A 95 -15.08 -19.95 4.15
C VAL A 95 -16.26 -20.72 3.54
N ILE A 96 -17.48 -20.18 3.65
CA ILE A 96 -18.67 -20.79 3.07
C ILE A 96 -18.55 -20.88 1.54
N GLU A 97 -18.05 -19.84 0.86
CA GLU A 97 -17.84 -19.88 -0.60
C GLU A 97 -16.81 -20.94 -1.01
N ALA A 98 -15.70 -21.04 -0.28
CA ALA A 98 -14.68 -22.04 -0.53
C ALA A 98 -15.22 -23.47 -0.34
N LEU A 99 -15.96 -23.72 0.74
CA LEU A 99 -16.60 -25.02 1.01
C LEU A 99 -17.60 -25.39 -0.09
N ARG A 100 -18.42 -24.44 -0.56
CA ARG A 100 -19.33 -24.67 -1.68
C ARG A 100 -18.60 -25.13 -2.93
N LYS A 101 -17.48 -24.47 -3.29
CA LYS A 101 -16.64 -24.86 -4.45
C LYS A 101 -16.07 -26.27 -4.32
N ILE A 102 -15.63 -26.65 -3.12
CA ILE A 102 -15.10 -28.01 -2.85
C ILE A 102 -16.19 -29.07 -3.00
N ILE A 103 -17.38 -28.82 -2.45
CA ILE A 103 -18.52 -29.74 -2.52
C ILE A 103 -18.98 -29.92 -3.98
N THR A 104 -19.03 -28.85 -4.77
CA THR A 104 -19.41 -28.92 -6.19
C THR A 104 -18.36 -29.59 -7.05
N SER A 105 -17.07 -29.43 -6.74
CA SER A 105 -15.96 -30.05 -7.49
C SER A 105 -15.79 -31.55 -7.22
N LYS A 106 -16.33 -32.08 -6.11
CA LYS A 106 -16.29 -33.52 -5.77
C LYS A 106 -17.45 -34.33 -6.33
N ARG A 107 -18.43 -33.68 -6.99
CA ARG A 107 -19.63 -34.32 -7.55
C ARG A 107 -19.57 -34.56 -9.06
N SER A 108 -18.43 -34.27 -9.69
CA SER A 108 -18.15 -34.51 -11.11
C SER A 108 -17.14 -35.63 -11.28
#